data_AF-A0A9D7PKM5-F1
#
_entry.id   AF-A0A9D7PKM5-F1
#
_cell.length_a   1.000
_cell.length_b   1.000
_cell.length_c   1.000
_cell.angle_alpha   90.00
_cell.angle_beta   90.00
_cell.angle_gamma   90.00
#
_symmetry.space_group_name_H-M   'P 1'
#
loop_
_entity.id
_entity.type
_entity.pdbx_description
1 polymer ?
#
loop_
_entity_poly.entity_id
_entity_poly.type
_entity_poly.pdbx_seq_one_letter_code
_entity_poly.pdbx_strand_id
1 'polypeptide(L)'
;MKIRPILYILLVIFLSGCQSKVKTLSKETYTDIILDLQVGETIILNSKVDNKDSLRKAIHQKICEIYGFSDVDHLKESLKPLESDPQLMLDITKIMSVKLDALADSAIAYPQ
;
A
#
# COMPACT_ATOMS: atom_id res chain seq x y z
N MET A 1 -49.95 -9.07 -7.47
CA MET A 1 -48.94 -9.06 -6.39
C MET A 1 -47.82 -10.04 -6.75
N LYS A 2 -46.63 -9.60 -7.19
CA LYS A 2 -45.43 -10.48 -7.29
C LYS A 2 -44.10 -9.74 -7.62
N ILE A 3 -44.04 -8.41 -7.46
CA ILE A 3 -42.80 -7.63 -7.68
C ILE A 3 -41.90 -7.59 -6.44
N ARG A 4 -42.47 -7.76 -5.24
CA ARG A 4 -41.73 -7.76 -3.96
C ARG A 4 -40.55 -8.74 -3.91
N PRO A 5 -40.64 -10.02 -4.33
CA PRO A 5 -39.51 -10.96 -4.20
C PRO A 5 -38.33 -10.61 -5.11
N ILE A 6 -38.58 -10.04 -6.29
CA ILE A 6 -37.52 -9.63 -7.23
C ILE A 6 -36.70 -8.48 -6.64
N LEU A 7 -37.35 -7.55 -5.93
CA LEU A 7 -36.68 -6.43 -5.26
C LEU A 7 -35.73 -6.91 -4.16
N TYR A 8 -36.13 -7.93 -3.37
CA TYR A 8 -35.28 -8.50 -2.33
C TYR A 8 -34.08 -9.26 -2.90
N ILE A 9 -34.25 -9.96 -4.03
CA ILE A 9 -33.14 -10.68 -4.69
C ILE A 9 -32.10 -9.68 -5.22
N LEU A 10 -32.54 -8.59 -5.86
CA LEU A 10 -31.64 -7.53 -6.31
C LEU A 10 -30.91 -6.86 -5.14
N LEU A 11 -31.59 -6.62 -4.01
CA LEU A 11 -30.99 -6.05 -2.81
C LEU A 11 -29.90 -6.97 -2.21
N VAL A 12 -30.14 -8.28 -2.17
CA VAL A 12 -29.18 -9.27 -1.65
C VAL A 12 -27.94 -9.39 -2.56
N ILE A 13 -28.12 -9.33 -3.88
CA ILE A 13 -27.00 -9.33 -4.84
C ILE A 13 -26.18 -8.05 -4.69
N PHE A 14 -26.84 -6.90 -4.50
CA PHE A 14 -26.16 -5.62 -4.31
C PHE A 14 -25.37 -5.56 -2.99
N LEU A 15 -25.91 -6.13 -1.90
CA LEU A 15 -25.24 -6.21 -0.60
C LEU A 15 -24.07 -7.23 -0.60
N SER A 16 -24.14 -8.28 -1.42
CA SER A 16 -23.06 -9.27 -1.54
C SER A 16 -21.86 -8.77 -2.38
N GLY A 17 -22.06 -7.73 -3.20
CA GLY A 17 -21.02 -7.13 -4.05
C GLY A 17 -20.07 -6.17 -3.32
N CYS A 18 -20.31 -5.88 -2.03
CA CYS A 18 -19.55 -4.93 -1.23
C CYS A 18 -18.70 -5.60 -0.14
N GLN A 19 -18.29 -6.85 -0.33
CA GLN A 19 -17.11 -7.33 0.40
C GLN A 19 -15.88 -6.68 -0.25
N SER A 20 -15.42 -5.58 0.35
CA SER A 20 -14.05 -5.09 0.20
C SER A 20 -13.13 -6.25 0.55
N LYS A 21 -12.76 -7.04 -0.45
CA LYS A 21 -11.78 -8.10 -0.31
C LYS A 21 -10.47 -7.37 -0.08
N VAL A 22 -10.03 -7.34 1.18
CA VAL A 22 -8.68 -6.93 1.55
C VAL A 22 -7.75 -7.69 0.61
N LYS A 23 -7.03 -6.95 -0.23
CA LYS A 23 -6.18 -7.50 -1.28
C LYS A 23 -5.05 -8.25 -0.58
N THR A 24 -5.03 -9.58 -0.66
CA THR A 24 -3.89 -10.34 -0.13
C THR A 24 -2.65 -9.97 -0.94
N LEU A 25 -1.72 -9.25 -0.32
CA LEU A 25 -0.50 -8.78 -0.95
C LEU A 25 0.57 -9.88 -0.97
N SER A 26 1.36 -9.95 -2.04
CA SER A 26 2.56 -10.79 -2.07
C SER A 26 3.68 -10.14 -1.25
N LYS A 27 4.68 -10.93 -0.84
CA LYS A 27 5.86 -10.42 -0.11
C LYS A 27 6.60 -9.33 -0.88
N GLU A 28 6.69 -9.47 -2.21
CA GLU A 28 7.29 -8.46 -3.09
C GLU A 28 6.48 -7.17 -3.09
N THR A 29 5.15 -7.24 -3.22
CA THR A 29 4.30 -6.05 -3.19
C THR A 29 4.37 -5.35 -1.82
N TYR A 30 4.43 -6.08 -0.71
CA TYR A 30 4.68 -5.49 0.60
C TYR A 30 6.03 -4.74 0.64
N THR A 31 7.08 -5.37 0.13
CA THR A 31 8.43 -4.79 0.09
C THR A 31 8.42 -3.46 -0.68
N ASP A 32 7.82 -3.45 -1.87
CA ASP A 32 7.79 -2.26 -2.73
C ASP A 32 6.98 -1.12 -2.10
N ILE A 33 5.80 -1.43 -1.54
CA ILE A 33 4.98 -0.44 -0.82
C ILE A 33 5.74 0.17 0.36
N ILE A 34 6.42 -0.64 1.17
CA ILE A 34 7.16 -0.15 2.34
C ILE A 34 8.35 0.70 1.93
N LEU A 35 9.08 0.31 0.89
CA LEU A 35 10.18 1.12 0.33
C LEU A 35 9.66 2.48 -0.14
N ASP A 36 8.57 2.52 -0.91
CA ASP A 36 7.98 3.77 -1.39
C ASP A 36 7.48 4.67 -0.25
N LEU A 37 6.89 4.09 0.80
CA LEU A 37 6.49 4.83 2.00
C LEU A 37 7.71 5.43 2.73
N GLN A 38 8.80 4.67 2.86
CA GLN A 38 10.04 5.16 3.49
C GLN A 38 10.71 6.25 2.68
N VAL A 39 10.78 6.11 1.35
CA VAL A 39 11.28 7.14 0.45
C VAL A 39 10.39 8.38 0.54
N GLY A 40 9.07 8.21 0.53
CA GLY A 40 8.10 9.28 0.70
C GLY A 40 8.31 10.09 1.99
N GLU A 41 8.42 9.41 3.13
CA GLU A 41 8.71 10.06 4.41
C GLU A 41 10.08 10.74 4.41
N THR A 42 11.09 10.15 3.79
CA THR A 42 12.42 10.78 3.63
C THR A 42 12.34 12.08 2.81
N ILE A 43 11.55 12.10 1.73
CA ILE A 43 11.31 13.30 0.92
C ILE A 43 10.61 14.36 1.76
N ILE A 44 9.56 14.00 2.51
CA ILE A 44 8.81 14.94 3.36
C ILE A 44 9.72 15.56 4.43
N LEU A 45 10.53 14.73 5.10
CA LEU A 45 11.45 15.16 6.14
C LEU A 45 12.48 16.16 5.60
N ASN A 46 13.09 15.85 4.45
CA ASN A 46 14.13 16.68 3.83
C ASN A 46 13.58 17.84 2.98
N SER A 47 12.28 17.88 2.71
CA SER A 47 11.66 18.98 1.97
C SER A 47 11.68 20.29 2.77
N LYS A 48 11.82 21.40 2.04
CA LYS A 48 11.68 22.77 2.55
C LYS A 48 10.23 23.28 2.49
N VAL A 49 9.27 22.40 2.23
CA VAL A 49 7.86 22.78 2.08
C VAL A 49 7.26 23.04 3.46
N ASP A 50 6.63 24.21 3.64
CA ASP A 50 6.01 24.58 4.92
C ASP A 50 4.84 23.65 5.29
N ASN A 51 4.03 23.27 4.29
CA ASN A 51 2.88 22.39 4.47
C ASN A 51 3.22 20.92 4.23
N LYS A 52 3.97 20.32 5.16
CA LYS A 52 4.39 18.90 5.10
C LYS A 52 3.21 17.93 5.14
N ASP A 53 2.11 18.28 5.77
CA ASP A 53 0.93 17.41 5.85
C ASP A 53 0.23 17.25 4.51
N SER A 54 0.16 18.32 3.72
CA SER A 54 -0.39 18.24 2.36
C SER A 54 0.52 17.45 1.44
N LEU A 55 1.84 17.60 1.58
CA LEU A 55 2.81 16.78 0.86
C LEU A 55 2.68 15.29 1.24
N ARG A 56 2.53 14.98 2.53
CA ARG A 56 2.30 13.61 3.01
C ARG A 56 1.02 13.02 2.42
N LYS A 57 -0.08 13.76 2.46
CA LYS A 57 -1.35 13.31 1.86
C LYS A 57 -1.20 13.04 0.38
N ALA A 58 -0.54 13.94 -0.37
CA ALA A 58 -0.33 13.76 -1.81
C ALA A 58 0.51 12.51 -2.11
N ILE A 59 1.60 12.28 -1.38
CA ILE A 59 2.45 11.09 -1.53
C ILE A 59 1.66 9.82 -1.22
N HIS A 60 0.94 9.76 -0.10
CA HIS A 60 0.13 8.59 0.24
C HIS A 60 -0.97 8.33 -0.79
N GLN A 61 -1.60 9.37 -1.32
CA GLN A 61 -2.59 9.26 -2.40
C GLN A 61 -1.95 8.64 -3.65
N LYS A 62 -0.74 9.06 -4.03
CA LYS A 62 -0.01 8.48 -5.16
C LYS A 62 0.37 7.03 -4.96
N ILE A 63 0.80 6.66 -3.76
CA ILE A 63 1.06 5.25 -3.43
C ILE A 63 -0.24 4.44 -3.56
N CYS A 64 -1.37 4.94 -3.07
CA CYS A 64 -2.66 4.27 -3.25
C CYS A 64 -3.01 4.07 -4.73
N GLU A 65 -2.83 5.10 -5.57
CA GLU A 65 -3.06 5.02 -7.01
C GLU A 65 -2.17 3.96 -7.68
N ILE A 66 -0.86 3.93 -7.38
CA ILE A 66 0.12 3.02 -7.98
C ILE A 66 -0.23 1.55 -7.67
N TYR A 67 -0.57 1.25 -6.43
CA TYR A 67 -0.81 -0.12 -5.98
C TYR A 67 -2.28 -0.56 -6.05
N GLY A 68 -3.16 0.35 -6.48
CA GLY A 68 -4.58 0.09 -6.70
C GLY A 68 -5.41 0.00 -5.42
N PHE A 69 -5.08 0.82 -4.41
CA PHE A 69 -5.90 1.00 -3.22
C PHE A 69 -6.86 2.18 -3.42
N SER A 70 -8.10 2.04 -2.95
CA SER A 70 -9.12 3.08 -3.06
C SER A 70 -8.82 4.32 -2.21
N ASP A 71 -8.17 4.11 -1.06
CA ASP A 71 -7.79 5.17 -0.13
C ASP A 71 -6.67 4.70 0.81
N VAL A 72 -6.18 5.63 1.62
CA VAL A 72 -5.09 5.42 2.57
C VAL A 72 -5.49 4.45 3.70
N ASP A 73 -6.77 4.37 4.05
CA ASP A 73 -7.21 3.48 5.12
C ASP A 73 -7.23 2.02 4.64
N HIS A 74 -7.66 1.75 3.41
CA HIS A 74 -7.52 0.44 2.77
C HIS A 74 -6.06 0.01 2.59
N LEU A 75 -5.17 0.96 2.28
CA LEU A 75 -3.73 0.70 2.28
C LEU A 75 -3.26 0.26 3.68
N LYS A 76 -3.58 1.01 4.74
CA LYS A 76 -3.22 0.64 6.12
C LYS A 76 -3.79 -0.71 6.52
N GLU A 77 -5.04 -1.00 6.19
CA GLU A 77 -5.66 -2.28 6.48
C GLU A 77 -4.97 -3.44 5.78
N SER A 78 -4.54 -3.23 4.54
CA SER A 78 -3.79 -4.22 3.77
C SER A 78 -2.37 -4.43 4.32
N LEU A 79 -1.83 -3.47 5.09
CA LEU A 79 -0.53 -3.57 5.78
C LEU A 79 -0.63 -4.11 7.21
N LYS A 80 -1.82 -4.18 7.83
CA LYS A 80 -2.03 -4.76 9.18
C LYS A 80 -1.39 -6.14 9.39
N PRO A 81 -1.37 -7.07 8.42
CA PRO A 81 -0.71 -8.35 8.61
C PRO A 81 0.77 -8.25 9.02
N LEU A 82 1.47 -7.18 8.62
CA LEU A 82 2.86 -6.93 9.01
C LEU A 82 3.02 -6.64 10.50
N GLU A 83 2.03 -6.03 11.13
CA GLU A 83 2.04 -5.73 12.57
C GLU A 83 1.76 -6.99 13.39
N SER A 84 0.93 -7.88 12.87
CA SER A 84 0.50 -9.10 13.56
C SER A 84 1.37 -10.33 13.29
N ASP A 85 2.18 -10.33 12.23
CA ASP A 85 3.06 -11.44 11.85
C ASP A 85 4.53 -10.99 11.80
N PRO A 86 5.29 -11.19 12.90
CA PRO A 86 6.70 -10.85 12.97
C PRO A 86 7.57 -11.61 11.95
N GLN A 87 7.18 -12.82 11.56
CA GLN A 87 7.96 -13.61 10.59
C GLN A 87 7.80 -13.02 9.19
N LEU A 88 6.60 -12.59 8.83
CA LEU A 88 6.34 -11.88 7.57
C LEU A 88 7.14 -10.57 7.50
N MET A 89 7.16 -9.79 8.59
CA MET A 89 7.96 -8.56 8.69
C MET A 89 9.46 -8.83 8.51
N LEU A 90 9.98 -9.88 9.14
CA LEU A 90 11.39 -10.29 8.99
C LEU A 90 11.71 -10.68 7.55
N ASP A 91 10.84 -11.45 6.90
CA ASP A 91 11.04 -11.88 5.51
C ASP A 91 11.07 -10.69 4.55
N ILE A 92 10.16 -9.72 4.74
CA ILE A 92 10.14 -8.49 3.95
C ILE A 92 11.40 -7.67 4.18
N THR A 93 11.82 -7.51 5.43
CA THR A 93 13.04 -6.77 5.78
C THR A 93 14.28 -7.37 5.12
N LYS A 94 14.37 -8.72 5.06
CA LYS A 94 15.47 -9.41 4.36
C LYS A 94 15.46 -9.11 2.86
N ILE A 95 14.29 -9.17 2.22
CA ILE A 95 14.14 -8.86 0.79
C ILE A 95 14.52 -7.38 0.53
N MET A 96 14.08 -6.47 1.40
CA MET A 96 14.44 -5.05 1.31
C MET A 96 15.96 -4.84 1.40
N SER A 97 16.64 -5.49 2.34
CA SER A 97 18.10 -5.39 2.48
C SER A 97 18.81 -5.77 1.17
N VAL A 98 18.42 -6.90 0.56
CA VAL A 98 19.00 -7.36 -0.70
C VAL A 98 18.75 -6.35 -1.84
N LYS A 99 17.54 -5.78 -1.92
CA LYS A 99 17.23 -4.75 -2.92
C LYS A 99 18.04 -3.46 -2.71
N LEU A 100 18.21 -3.04 -1.46
CA LEU A 100 18.99 -1.84 -1.12
C LEU A 100 20.48 -2.04 -1.42
N ASP A 101 21.03 -3.21 -1.10
CA ASP A 101 22.42 -3.57 -1.42
C ASP A 101 22.64 -3.55 -2.94
N ALA A 102 21.71 -4.14 -3.72
CA ALA A 102 21.76 -4.11 -5.17
C ALA A 102 21.66 -2.70 -5.76
N LEU A 103 20.83 -1.83 -5.17
CA LEU A 103 20.74 -0.42 -5.55
C LEU A 103 22.04 0.34 -5.26
N ALA A 104 22.63 0.11 -4.09
CA ALA A 104 23.92 0.72 -3.72
C ALA A 104 25.03 0.28 -4.68
N ASP A 105 25.12 -1.02 -4.98
CA ASP A 105 26.09 -1.56 -5.93
C ASP A 105 25.89 -0.99 -7.35
N SER A 106 24.63 -0.82 -7.78
CA SER A 106 24.32 -0.22 -9.08
C SER A 106 24.66 1.27 -9.18
N ALA A 107 24.54 2.02 -8.07
CA ALA A 107 24.90 3.43 -8.00
C ALA A 107 26.43 3.63 -8.04
N ILE A 108 27.19 2.67 -7.53
CA ILE A 108 28.67 2.67 -7.59
C ILE A 108 29.17 2.30 -9.00
N ALA A 109 28.45 1.44 -9.72
CA ALA A 109 28.82 1.01 -11.08
C ALA A 109 28.67 2.10 -12.16
N TYR A 110 27.88 3.14 -11.90
CA TYR A 110 27.74 4.32 -12.76
C TYR A 110 27.92 5.61 -11.94
N PRO A 111 29.17 6.03 -11.66
CA PRO A 111 29.40 7.31 -11.03
C PRO A 111 28.92 8.43 -11.98
N GLN A 112 28.04 9.30 -11.49
CA GLN A 112 27.72 10.55 -12.17
C GLN A 112 28.91 11.52 -12.15
#